data_AF-A0A527ZDP1-F1
#
_entry.id   AF-A0A527ZDP1-F1
#
_cell.length_a   1.000
_cell.length_b   1.000
_cell.length_c   1.000
_cell.angle_alpha   90.00
_cell.angle_beta   90.00
_cell.angle_gamma   90.00
#
_symmetry.space_group_name_H-M   'P 1'
#
loop_
_entity.id
_entity.type
_entity.pdbx_description
1 polymer ?
#
loop_
_entity_poly.entity_id
_entity_poly.type
_entity_poly.pdbx_seq_one_letter_code
_entity_poly.pdbx_strand_id
1 'polypeptide(L)'
;MAALAKFRPVDSGQHDKDELREIVRERSFRFGRYTLSSGVESDIYFNMKPTMMVARGAQLAALEFLKIAEQVKAEYVGGLEMGAVPVIGSM
;
A
#
# COMPACT_ATOMS: atom_id res chain seq x y z
N MET A 1 -26.33 -12.71 -13.95
CA MET A 1 -24.91 -12.47 -14.27
C MET A 1 -24.63 -10.99 -14.06
N ALA A 2 -24.28 -10.60 -12.84
CA ALA A 2 -24.00 -9.21 -12.52
C ALA A 2 -22.73 -8.79 -13.25
N ALA A 3 -22.75 -7.62 -13.90
CA ALA A 3 -21.56 -7.02 -14.48
C ALA A 3 -20.54 -6.81 -13.35
N LEU A 4 -19.54 -7.69 -13.26
CA LEU A 4 -18.37 -7.48 -12.43
C LEU A 4 -17.78 -6.13 -12.83
N ALA A 5 -17.72 -5.21 -11.86
CA ALA A 5 -17.18 -3.88 -12.05
C ALA A 5 -15.72 -4.03 -12.51
N LYS A 6 -15.50 -3.94 -13.82
CA LYS A 6 -14.15 -3.86 -14.37
C LYS A 6 -13.48 -2.66 -13.72
N PHE A 7 -12.26 -2.86 -13.21
CA PHE A 7 -11.46 -1.77 -12.65
C PHE A 7 -11.46 -0.59 -13.61
N ARG A 8 -11.93 0.57 -13.14
CA ARG A 8 -11.84 1.81 -13.89
C ARG A 8 -10.38 2.23 -13.91
N PRO A 9 -9.84 2.73 -15.04
CA PRO A 9 -8.46 3.21 -15.10
C PRO A 9 -8.22 4.24 -14.01
N VAL A 10 -7.17 4.03 -13.23
CA VAL A 10 -6.76 4.93 -12.15
C VAL A 10 -5.68 5.86 -12.66
N ASP A 11 -6.03 7.13 -12.82
CA ASP A 11 -5.06 8.19 -13.09
C ASP A 11 -4.65 8.84 -11.77
N SER A 12 -3.54 8.38 -11.19
CA SER A 12 -2.83 9.15 -10.16
C SER A 12 -1.50 9.64 -10.73
N GLY A 13 -1.26 10.94 -10.58
CA GLY A 13 -0.12 11.61 -11.19
C GLY A 13 1.20 11.37 -10.46
N GLN A 14 2.29 11.91 -11.00
CA GLN A 14 3.60 11.91 -10.33
C GLN A 14 3.53 12.58 -8.95
N HIS A 15 2.69 13.61 -8.80
CA HIS A 15 2.42 14.29 -7.53
C HIS A 15 1.93 13.34 -6.44
N ASP A 16 0.96 12.46 -6.75
CA ASP A 16 0.37 11.52 -5.78
C ASP A 16 1.41 10.48 -5.31
N LYS A 17 2.30 10.04 -6.20
CA LYS A 17 3.41 9.15 -5.85
C LYS A 17 4.39 9.81 -4.90
N ASP A 18 4.71 11.07 -5.13
CA ASP A 18 5.67 11.81 -4.29
C ASP A 18 5.05 12.14 -2.93
N GLU A 19 3.76 12.49 -2.87
CA GLU A 19 3.03 12.64 -1.62
C GLU A 19 2.98 11.34 -0.81
N LEU A 20 2.69 10.20 -1.46
CA LEU A 20 2.70 8.90 -0.80
C LEU A 20 4.09 8.58 -0.23
N ARG A 21 5.15 8.85 -0.99
CA ARG A 21 6.53 8.64 -0.55
C ARG A 21 6.84 9.45 0.70
N GLU A 22 6.41 10.70 0.78
CA GLU A 22 6.62 11.51 1.98
C GLU A 22 5.83 10.99 3.18
N ILE A 23 4.57 10.59 3.01
CA ILE A 23 3.79 9.97 4.10
C ILE A 23 4.47 8.68 4.59
N VAL A 24 4.98 7.84 3.68
CA VAL A 24 5.70 6.61 3.99
C VAL A 24 7.00 6.90 4.73
N ARG A 25 7.79 7.87 4.26
CA ARG A 25 9.02 8.32 4.92
C ARG A 25 8.74 8.77 6.36
N GLU A 26 7.72 9.59 6.55
CA GLU A 26 7.36 10.14 7.86
C GLU A 26 6.84 9.07 8.83
N ARG A 27 6.03 8.12 8.36
CA ARG A 27 5.23 7.26 9.27
C ARG A 27 5.67 5.79 9.30
N SER A 28 6.29 5.31 8.23
CA SER A 28 6.41 3.87 7.97
C SER A 28 7.85 3.40 7.74
N PHE A 29 8.82 4.31 7.67
CA PHE A 29 10.24 3.99 7.48
C PHE A 29 11.10 4.57 8.62
N ARG A 30 11.95 3.75 9.22
CA ARG A 30 12.85 4.14 10.33
C ARG A 30 14.22 3.52 10.16
N PHE A 31 15.27 4.26 10.51
CA PHE A 31 16.61 3.73 10.72
C PHE A 31 16.82 3.41 12.19
N GLY A 32 17.57 2.35 12.48
CA GLY A 32 17.85 1.89 13.83
C GLY A 32 18.25 0.43 13.81
N ARG A 33 18.55 -0.14 14.98
CA ARG A 33 18.94 -1.54 15.08
C ARG A 33 17.74 -2.39 15.50
N TYR A 34 17.30 -3.29 14.62
CA TYR A 34 16.12 -4.11 14.81
C TYR A 34 16.43 -5.60 14.65
N THR A 35 16.07 -6.41 15.63
CA THR A 35 16.10 -7.87 15.50
C THR A 35 14.84 -8.36 14.79
N LEU A 36 15.02 -9.01 13.64
CA LEU A 36 13.92 -9.60 12.88
C LEU A 36 13.43 -10.90 13.54
N SER A 37 12.24 -11.37 13.15
CA SER A 37 11.71 -12.67 13.62
C SER A 37 12.59 -13.87 13.23
N SER A 38 13.46 -13.71 12.24
CA SER A 38 14.48 -14.69 11.87
C SER A 38 15.70 -14.70 12.81
N GLY A 39 15.82 -13.74 13.73
CA GLY A 39 17.00 -13.52 14.58
C GLY A 39 18.11 -12.71 13.91
N VAL A 40 17.94 -12.27 12.66
CA VAL A 40 18.90 -11.42 11.94
C VAL A 40 18.69 -9.96 12.32
N GLU A 41 19.77 -9.20 12.45
CA GLU A 41 19.73 -7.76 12.68
C GLU A 41 19.52 -6.99 11.37
N SER A 42 18.70 -5.94 11.42
CA SER A 42 18.49 -5.01 10.32
C SER A 42 18.65 -3.57 10.78
N ASP A 43 19.29 -2.74 9.95
CA ASP A 43 19.46 -1.31 10.19
C ASP A 43 18.21 -0.48 9.81
N ILE A 44 17.18 -1.15 9.31
CA ILE A 44 15.93 -0.54 8.85
C ILE A 44 14.71 -1.25 9.44
N TYR A 45 13.67 -0.47 9.71
CA TYR A 45 12.35 -0.96 10.00
C TYR A 45 11.35 -0.31 9.05
N PHE A 46 10.61 -1.15 8.32
CA PHE A 46 9.60 -0.74 7.36
C PHE A 46 8.25 -1.39 7.70
N ASN A 47 7.28 -0.57 8.08
CA ASN A 47 5.93 -1.02 8.45
C ASN A 47 4.91 -0.04 7.87
N MET A 48 4.11 -0.49 6.90
CA MET A 48 3.13 0.35 6.18
C MET A 48 1.84 0.62 6.97
N LYS A 49 1.59 -0.06 8.10
CA LYS A 49 0.33 0.12 8.87
C LYS A 49 0.08 1.59 9.23
N PRO A 50 1.05 2.37 9.76
CA PRO A 50 0.84 3.78 10.07
C PRO A 50 0.45 4.63 8.85
N THR A 51 1.01 4.36 7.66
CA THR A 51 0.59 5.04 6.42
C THR A 51 -0.84 4.68 6.03
N MET A 52 -1.19 3.39 6.07
CA MET A 52 -2.51 2.91 5.66
C MET A 52 -3.62 3.21 6.70
N MET A 53 -3.27 3.62 7.92
CA MET A 53 -4.22 4.04 8.96
C MET A 53 -4.53 5.54 8.93
N VAL A 54 -4.01 6.27 7.92
CA VAL A 54 -4.37 7.67 7.65
C VAL A 54 -5.11 7.71 6.32
N ALA A 55 -6.26 8.40 6.28
CA ALA A 55 -7.16 8.40 5.13
C ALA A 55 -6.44 8.68 3.79
N ARG A 56 -5.61 9.73 3.74
CA ARG A 56 -4.86 10.09 2.52
C ARG A 56 -3.79 9.06 2.17
N GLY A 57 -3.10 8.51 3.17
CA GLY A 57 -2.09 7.47 2.94
C GLY A 57 -2.70 6.16 2.43
N ALA A 58 -3.86 5.77 2.95
CA ALA A 58 -4.61 4.60 2.49
C ALA A 58 -5.12 4.78 1.07
N GLN A 59 -5.71 5.94 0.77
CA GLN A 59 -6.17 6.30 -0.58
C GLN A 59 -5.02 6.23 -1.60
N LEU A 60 -3.89 6.89 -1.32
CA LEU A 60 -2.75 6.92 -2.23
C LEU A 60 -2.12 5.54 -2.43
N ALA A 61 -2.01 4.75 -1.35
CA ALA A 61 -1.55 3.37 -1.45
C ALA A 61 -2.49 2.53 -2.33
N ALA A 62 -3.81 2.63 -2.13
CA ALA A 62 -4.80 1.94 -2.95
C ALA A 62 -4.68 2.32 -4.43
N LEU A 63 -4.56 3.61 -4.76
CA LEU A 63 -4.38 4.07 -6.15
C LEU A 63 -3.13 3.45 -6.82
N GLU A 64 -2.01 3.36 -6.10
CA GLU A 64 -0.80 2.71 -6.62
C GLU A 64 -0.95 1.20 -6.75
N PHE A 65 -1.63 0.53 -5.81
CA PHE A 65 -1.96 -0.89 -5.93
C PHE A 65 -2.88 -1.17 -7.13
N LEU A 66 -3.84 -0.30 -7.41
CA LEU A 66 -4.75 -0.43 -8.55
C LEU A 66 -4.03 -0.36 -9.89
N LYS A 67 -3.02 0.50 -10.02
CA LYS A 67 -2.16 0.53 -11.21
C LYS A 67 -1.42 -0.79 -11.42
N ILE A 68 -0.91 -1.39 -10.34
CA ILE A 68 -0.24 -2.69 -10.41
C ILE A 68 -1.25 -3.77 -10.82
N ALA A 69 -2.45 -3.77 -10.24
CA ALA A 69 -3.52 -4.70 -10.58
C ALA A 69 -3.91 -4.61 -12.07
N GLU A 70 -4.01 -3.40 -12.61
CA GLU A 70 -4.26 -3.16 -14.04
C GLU A 70 -3.11 -3.68 -14.92
N GLN A 71 -1.86 -3.40 -14.54
CA GLN A 71 -0.67 -3.86 -15.28
C GLN A 71 -0.59 -5.39 -15.39
N VAL A 72 -0.95 -6.11 -14.32
CA VAL A 72 -0.97 -7.58 -14.31
C VAL A 72 -2.30 -8.16 -14.81
N LYS A 73 -3.24 -7.32 -15.24
CA LYS A 73 -4.59 -7.70 -15.69
C LYS A 73 -5.34 -8.57 -14.67
N ALA A 74 -5.20 -8.23 -13.39
CA ALA A 74 -5.90 -8.93 -12.31
C ALA A 74 -7.41 -8.74 -12.43
N GLU A 75 -8.16 -9.83 -12.34
CA GLU A 75 -9.63 -9.79 -12.28
C GLU A 75 -10.14 -9.60 -10.83
N TYR A 76 -9.36 -10.08 -9.86
CA TYR A 76 -9.66 -9.99 -8.43
C TYR A 76 -8.41 -9.61 -7.64
N VAL A 77 -8.62 -8.85 -6.57
CA VAL A 77 -7.57 -8.52 -5.58
C VAL A 77 -8.04 -9.03 -4.23
N GLY A 78 -7.22 -9.88 -3.60
CA GLY A 78 -7.42 -10.37 -2.25
C GLY A 78 -6.29 -9.89 -1.33
N GLY A 79 -6.61 -9.58 -0.08
CA GLY A 79 -5.63 -9.19 0.93
C GLY A 79 -5.51 -10.22 2.03
N LEU A 80 -4.29 -10.49 2.49
CA LEU A 80 -4.08 -11.25 3.71
C LEU A 80 -4.55 -10.44 4.93
N GLU A 81 -5.35 -11.09 5.76
CA GLU A 81 -5.87 -10.53 7.02
C GLU A 81 -4.77 -9.92 7.90
N MET A 82 -5.17 -8.95 8.74
CA MET A 82 -4.31 -8.17 9.67
C MET A 82 -3.28 -7.21 9.02
N GLY A 83 -2.82 -7.51 7.82
CA GLY A 83 -1.79 -6.73 7.11
C GLY A 83 -2.36 -5.88 5.98
N ALA A 84 -3.17 -6.48 5.12
CA ALA A 84 -3.65 -5.86 3.89
C ALA A 84 -5.07 -5.26 4.01
N VAL A 85 -5.80 -5.54 5.09
CA VAL A 85 -7.20 -5.10 5.28
C VAL A 85 -7.39 -3.59 5.03
N PRO A 86 -6.55 -2.68 5.57
CA PRO A 86 -6.77 -1.24 5.37
C PRO A 86 -6.59 -0.80 3.92
N VAL A 87 -5.64 -1.37 3.19
CA VAL A 87 -5.41 -1.00 1.78
C VAL A 87 -6.49 -1.60 0.88
N ILE A 88 -6.87 -2.86 1.09
CA ILE A 88 -7.96 -3.49 0.32
C ILE A 88 -9.29 -2.79 0.57
N GLY A 89 -9.60 -2.42 1.81
CA GLY A 89 -10.82 -1.67 2.13
C GLY A 89 -10.84 -0.24 1.56
N SER A 90 -9.71 0.27 1.06
CA SER A 90 -9.59 1.59 0.45
C SER A 90 -9.58 1.58 -1.09
N MET A 91 -9.58 0.39 -1.70
CA MET A 91 -9.62 0.20 -3.16
C MET A 91 -11.07 0.18 -3.67
#